data_AF-A0A0Q4KLQ1-F1
#
_entry.id   AF-A0A0Q4KLQ1-F1
#
_cell.length_a   1.000
_cell.length_b   1.000
_cell.length_c   1.000
_cell.angle_alpha   90.00
_cell.angle_beta   90.00
_cell.angle_gamma   90.00
#
_symmetry.space_group_name_H-M   'P 1'
#
loop_
_entity.id
_entity.type
_entity.pdbx_description
1 polymer ?
#
loop_
_entity_poly.entity_id
_entity_poly.type
_entity_poly.pdbx_seq_one_letter_code
_entity_poly.pdbx_strand_id
1 'polypeptide(L)'
;MDDDLIPVVLDFIGVAPDASLSIDITSPGLAWSLGRRSGAGLGASYNVVPDGLATNESCIQEWAFTDRSLMIRTAIDAAPRTSFTIGLFLRRHDLTDAFMGYCTLNDGASVRVRFGDQSPVEWRDGRISAALEPIAERSSRVMLTMRGVRPGAVIDIDLAARNGEVAWTLGPTFADTQGMEVTSTGAGLPLSLFSCTPHRLKLVTQGSNDTERRDVTVLAYVSWIPASLELIHLRADSSAGVDIYAQVGNRQPQFVSQTFTLFAL
;
A
#
# COMPACT_ATOMS: atom_id res chain seq x y z
N MET A 1 -23.34 2.05 -14.92
CA MET A 1 -21.87 1.85 -15.01
C MET A 1 -21.39 1.75 -13.59
N ASP A 2 -20.51 0.80 -13.29
CA ASP A 2 -19.95 0.69 -11.95
C ASP A 2 -18.93 1.81 -11.74
N ASP A 3 -19.12 2.58 -10.67
CA ASP A 3 -18.13 3.55 -10.18
C ASP A 3 -16.83 2.80 -9.85
N ASP A 4 -15.72 3.31 -10.38
CA ASP A 4 -14.38 2.78 -10.14
C ASP A 4 -13.79 3.41 -8.87
N LEU A 5 -13.08 2.63 -8.07
CA LEU A 5 -12.47 3.07 -6.81
C LEU A 5 -10.96 2.88 -6.87
N ILE A 6 -10.24 3.99 -6.90
CA ILE A 6 -8.78 4.01 -6.94
C ILE A 6 -8.29 4.21 -5.49
N PRO A 7 -7.53 3.28 -4.91
CA PRO A 7 -6.89 3.50 -3.61
C PRO A 7 -5.98 4.73 -3.67
N VAL A 8 -5.97 5.57 -2.65
CA VAL A 8 -5.10 6.74 -2.57
C VAL A 8 -4.32 6.74 -1.27
N VAL A 9 -3.01 6.96 -1.36
CA VAL A 9 -2.15 7.21 -0.20
C VAL A 9 -1.62 8.62 -0.29
N LEU A 10 -1.76 9.36 0.81
CA LEU A 10 -1.30 10.72 0.99
C LEU A 10 -0.25 10.73 2.11
N ASP A 11 1.02 10.90 1.76
CA ASP A 11 2.11 11.06 2.71
C ASP A 11 2.40 12.55 2.90
N PHE A 12 1.90 13.11 3.98
CA PHE A 12 2.14 14.49 4.39
C PHE A 12 3.51 14.60 5.05
N ILE A 13 4.29 15.61 4.66
CA ILE A 13 5.67 15.82 5.11
C ILE A 13 5.85 17.27 5.54
N GLY A 14 6.46 17.47 6.72
CA GLY A 14 6.85 18.81 7.18
C GLY A 14 5.67 19.67 7.65
N VAL A 15 4.62 19.04 8.19
CA VAL A 15 3.40 19.72 8.63
C VAL A 15 3.62 20.44 9.96
N ALA A 16 3.14 21.68 10.04
CA ALA A 16 3.21 22.50 11.25
C ALA A 16 2.08 22.17 12.25
N PRO A 17 2.26 22.45 13.57
CA PRO A 17 1.15 22.46 14.53
C PRO A 17 0.13 23.56 14.19
N ASP A 18 -1.12 23.36 14.64
CA ASP A 18 -2.28 24.25 14.37
C ASP A 18 -2.43 24.65 12.88
N ALA A 19 -2.03 23.75 11.98
CA ALA A 19 -2.17 23.94 10.55
C ALA A 19 -3.53 23.44 10.07
N SER A 20 -4.13 24.18 9.14
CA SER A 20 -5.31 23.75 8.39
C SER A 20 -4.87 23.37 6.98
N LEU A 21 -4.97 22.08 6.66
CA LEU A 21 -4.60 21.54 5.36
C LEU A 21 -5.88 21.16 4.59
N SER A 22 -5.88 21.36 3.27
CA SER A 22 -6.97 20.84 2.42
C SER A 22 -6.48 20.31 1.08
N ILE A 23 -7.24 19.37 0.53
CA ILE A 23 -7.11 18.91 -0.85
C ILE A 23 -8.50 18.93 -1.51
N ASP A 24 -8.67 19.84 -2.45
CA ASP A 24 -9.93 20.14 -3.11
C ASP A 24 -9.93 19.68 -4.58
N ILE A 25 -10.84 18.76 -4.93
CA ILE A 25 -11.00 18.20 -6.26
C ILE A 25 -11.82 19.14 -7.14
N THR A 26 -11.25 19.50 -8.29
CA THR A 26 -11.93 20.30 -9.31
C THR A 26 -12.28 19.52 -10.58
N SER A 27 -11.61 18.39 -10.82
CA SER A 27 -11.94 17.51 -11.95
C SER A 27 -13.39 17.00 -11.88
N PRO A 28 -14.15 17.06 -12.99
CA PRO A 28 -15.45 16.40 -13.08
C PRO A 28 -15.28 14.87 -13.05
N GLY A 29 -16.30 14.18 -12.54
CA GLY A 29 -16.31 12.71 -12.47
C GLY A 29 -15.44 12.10 -11.37
N LEU A 30 -14.75 12.91 -10.56
CA LEU A 30 -13.96 12.46 -9.41
C LEU A 30 -14.60 12.86 -8.08
N ALA A 31 -14.50 11.98 -7.09
CA ALA A 31 -14.90 12.27 -5.72
C ALA A 31 -14.09 11.49 -4.69
N TRP A 32 -13.82 12.07 -3.52
CA TRP A 32 -13.29 11.31 -2.39
C TRP A 32 -14.30 10.26 -1.90
N SER A 33 -13.80 9.14 -1.38
CA SER A 33 -14.62 8.02 -0.91
C SER A 33 -13.92 7.25 0.22
N LEU A 34 -14.72 6.68 1.12
CA LEU A 34 -14.28 5.70 2.13
C LEU A 34 -14.28 4.25 1.61
N GLY A 35 -14.60 4.04 0.32
CA GLY A 35 -14.82 2.72 -0.26
C GLY A 35 -16.29 2.29 -0.24
N ARG A 36 -16.58 1.03 -0.60
CA ARG A 36 -17.95 0.48 -0.62
C ARG A 36 -18.40 0.04 0.78
N ARG A 37 -19.69 0.25 1.11
CA ARG A 37 -20.34 -0.23 2.36
C ARG A 37 -20.46 -1.76 2.44
N SER A 38 -20.36 -2.48 1.32
CA SER A 38 -20.43 -3.94 1.25
C SER A 38 -19.16 -4.50 0.63
N GLY A 39 -18.38 -5.24 1.41
CA GLY A 39 -17.13 -5.87 0.98
C GLY A 39 -15.91 -5.15 1.55
N ALA A 40 -15.36 -5.70 2.65
CA ALA A 40 -14.00 -5.59 3.23
C ALA A 40 -13.10 -4.35 2.98
N GLY A 41 -13.62 -3.19 2.59
CA GLY A 41 -12.90 -1.93 2.50
C GLY A 41 -12.82 -1.33 3.90
N LEU A 42 -11.66 -1.40 4.53
CA LEU A 42 -11.40 -0.74 5.81
C LEU A 42 -11.34 0.78 5.59
N GLY A 43 -12.49 1.43 5.40
CA GLY A 43 -12.70 2.88 5.47
C GLY A 43 -11.55 3.75 4.94
N ALA A 44 -11.28 4.83 5.67
CA ALA A 44 -10.03 5.57 5.53
C ALA A 44 -9.17 5.32 6.77
N SER A 45 -7.86 5.26 6.57
CA SER A 45 -6.88 4.90 7.60
C SER A 45 -5.90 6.04 7.83
N TYR A 46 -5.55 6.26 9.09
CA TYR A 46 -4.46 7.14 9.49
C TYR A 46 -3.33 6.32 10.07
N ASN A 47 -2.12 6.52 9.56
CA ASN A 47 -0.91 5.90 10.11
C ASN A 47 0.13 7.00 10.37
N VAL A 48 0.65 7.07 11.58
CA VAL A 48 1.83 7.87 11.88
C VAL A 48 3.02 7.15 11.23
N VAL A 49 3.76 7.84 10.36
CA VAL A 49 4.98 7.26 9.77
C VAL A 49 6.00 7.10 10.91
N PRO A 50 6.48 5.88 11.20
CA PRO A 50 7.47 5.67 12.23
C PRO A 50 8.84 6.14 11.71
N ASP A 51 9.12 7.43 11.80
CA ASP A 51 10.48 7.97 11.73
C ASP A 51 11.25 7.60 13.01
N GLY A 52 11.43 6.29 13.23
CA GLY A 52 12.38 5.72 14.19
C GLY A 52 12.08 5.89 15.69
N LEU A 53 10.94 6.46 16.10
CA LEU A 53 10.65 6.71 17.53
C LEU A 53 9.26 6.20 17.92
N ALA A 54 9.23 5.26 18.86
CA ALA A 54 8.05 4.56 19.39
C ALA A 54 7.10 5.45 20.24
N THR A 55 7.08 6.76 20.02
CA THR A 55 6.31 7.73 20.82
C THR A 55 5.68 8.87 20.01
N ASN A 56 5.55 8.74 18.68
CA ASN A 56 4.91 9.80 17.90
C ASN A 56 3.39 9.79 18.14
N GLU A 57 2.95 10.64 19.06
CA GLU A 57 1.54 10.99 19.23
C GLU A 57 0.97 11.55 17.92
N SER A 58 -0.32 11.31 17.67
CA SER A 58 -0.97 11.82 16.46
C SER A 58 -0.93 13.34 16.46
N CYS A 59 -0.41 13.93 15.37
CA CYS A 59 -0.48 15.37 15.18
C CYS A 59 -1.84 15.83 14.65
N ILE A 60 -2.75 14.91 14.25
CA ILE A 60 -4.06 15.26 13.71
C ILE A 60 -5.04 15.46 14.87
N GLN A 61 -5.62 16.65 14.95
CA GLN A 61 -6.72 16.96 15.85
C GLN A 61 -8.07 16.61 15.23
N GLU A 62 -8.23 16.91 13.94
CA GLU A 62 -9.47 16.71 13.20
C GLU A 62 -9.16 16.42 11.74
N TRP A 63 -9.99 15.61 11.12
CA TRP A 63 -10.03 15.50 9.67
C TRP A 63 -11.46 15.21 9.25
N ALA A 64 -11.86 15.76 8.11
CA ALA A 64 -13.17 15.60 7.53
C ALA A 64 -13.02 15.56 6.02
N PHE A 65 -13.94 14.90 5.35
CA PHE A 65 -14.00 14.99 3.90
C PHE A 65 -15.44 15.03 3.41
N THR A 66 -15.59 15.63 2.24
CA THR A 66 -16.79 15.58 1.39
C THR A 66 -16.38 14.94 0.06
N ASP A 67 -17.33 14.73 -0.84
CA ASP A 67 -17.02 14.27 -2.19
C ASP A 67 -15.92 15.09 -2.89
N ARG A 68 -15.75 16.37 -2.55
CA ARG A 68 -14.78 17.25 -3.23
C ARG A 68 -13.64 17.76 -2.38
N SER A 69 -13.72 17.69 -1.07
CA SER A 69 -12.72 18.31 -0.20
C SER A 69 -12.29 17.33 0.88
N LEU A 70 -10.99 17.15 1.06
CA LEU A 70 -10.39 16.53 2.24
C LEU A 70 -9.77 17.65 3.07
N MET A 71 -10.16 17.78 4.33
CA MET A 71 -9.67 18.78 5.27
C MET A 71 -9.03 18.10 6.47
N ILE A 72 -7.89 18.62 6.92
CA ILE A 72 -7.13 18.10 8.06
C ILE A 72 -6.70 19.28 8.92
N ARG A 73 -6.90 19.18 10.23
CA ARG A 73 -6.42 20.13 11.21
C ARG A 73 -5.44 19.44 12.15
N THR A 74 -4.25 20.02 12.32
CA THR A 74 -3.28 19.53 13.30
C THR A 74 -3.47 20.15 14.67
N ALA A 75 -3.08 19.41 15.71
CA ALA A 75 -3.17 19.88 17.09
C ALA A 75 -2.19 21.04 17.35
N ILE A 76 -2.57 21.94 18.27
CA ILE A 76 -1.75 23.12 18.62
C ILE A 76 -0.44 22.76 19.31
N ASP A 77 -0.42 21.62 19.99
CA ASP A 77 0.70 21.04 20.74
C ASP A 77 1.46 19.96 19.96
N ALA A 78 1.12 19.75 18.68
CA ALA A 78 1.84 18.81 17.83
C ALA A 78 3.31 19.23 17.65
N ALA A 79 4.18 18.24 17.46
CA ALA A 79 5.57 18.51 17.13
C ALA A 79 5.68 19.32 15.81
N PRO A 80 6.67 20.23 15.70
CA PRO A 80 6.92 20.94 14.45
C PRO A 80 7.41 19.98 13.36
N ARG A 81 6.98 20.20 12.12
CA ARG A 81 7.38 19.44 10.92
C ARG A 81 7.07 17.95 11.01
N THR A 82 5.87 17.63 11.49
CA THR A 82 5.39 16.23 11.56
C THR A 82 5.14 15.65 10.17
N SER A 83 5.23 14.33 10.09
CA SER A 83 4.91 13.56 8.89
C SER A 83 3.89 12.49 9.25
N PHE A 84 2.93 12.27 8.37
CA PHE A 84 1.88 11.26 8.57
C PHE A 84 1.29 10.81 7.24
N THR A 85 0.66 9.64 7.26
CA THR A 85 0.04 9.03 6.09
C THR A 85 -1.47 8.92 6.28
N ILE A 86 -2.22 9.29 5.24
CA ILE A 86 -3.65 9.02 5.13
C ILE A 86 -3.90 8.10 3.94
N GLY A 87 -4.65 7.03 4.17
CA GLY A 87 -5.17 6.14 3.14
C GLY A 87 -6.67 6.36 2.96
N LEU A 88 -7.12 6.53 1.72
CA LEU A 88 -8.53 6.69 1.35
C LEU A 88 -8.78 6.19 -0.08
N PHE A 89 -9.97 6.43 -0.64
CA PHE A 89 -10.27 6.08 -2.03
C PHE A 89 -10.69 7.32 -2.84
N LEU A 90 -10.36 7.30 -4.13
CA LEU A 90 -10.87 8.21 -5.12
C LEU A 90 -11.87 7.45 -5.99
N ARG A 91 -13.13 7.88 -5.93
CA ARG A 91 -14.18 7.41 -6.81
C ARG A 91 -14.10 8.11 -8.15
N ARG A 92 -14.13 7.33 -9.22
CA ARG A 92 -14.10 7.77 -10.61
C ARG A 92 -15.36 7.28 -11.33
N HIS A 93 -16.21 8.21 -11.74
CA HIS A 93 -17.52 7.94 -12.36
C HIS A 93 -17.44 7.85 -13.90
N ASP A 94 -16.37 8.37 -14.53
CA ASP A 94 -16.19 8.41 -15.99
C ASP A 94 -14.75 7.99 -16.38
N LEU A 95 -14.41 8.02 -17.68
CA LEU A 95 -13.05 7.83 -18.18
C LEU A 95 -12.12 9.04 -17.89
N THR A 96 -12.34 9.75 -16.79
CA THR A 96 -11.46 10.85 -16.37
C THR A 96 -10.05 10.30 -16.14
N ASP A 97 -9.11 10.82 -16.92
CA ASP A 97 -7.71 10.43 -17.00
C ASP A 97 -6.79 11.39 -16.23
N ALA A 98 -7.36 12.38 -15.54
CA ALA A 98 -6.60 13.35 -14.77
C ALA A 98 -7.31 13.79 -13.49
N PHE A 99 -6.56 13.76 -12.39
CA PHE A 99 -6.88 14.47 -11.17
C PHE A 99 -6.44 15.93 -11.31
N MET A 100 -7.32 16.87 -10.98
CA MET A 100 -7.02 18.30 -10.88
C MET A 100 -7.65 18.87 -9.62
N GLY A 101 -6.94 19.76 -8.96
CA GLY A 101 -7.41 20.33 -7.71
C GLY A 101 -6.58 21.48 -7.19
N TYR A 102 -6.87 21.84 -5.95
CA TYR A 102 -6.07 22.73 -5.13
C TYR A 102 -5.64 22.00 -3.87
N CYS A 103 -4.44 22.31 -3.41
CA CYS A 103 -3.90 21.87 -2.14
C CYS A 103 -3.64 23.13 -1.30
N THR A 104 -4.12 23.16 -0.07
CA THR A 104 -3.73 24.19 0.91
C THR A 104 -2.85 23.54 1.96
N LEU A 105 -1.60 23.98 2.08
CA LEU A 105 -0.61 23.45 3.02
C LEU A 105 0.10 24.60 3.75
N ASN A 106 0.70 24.33 4.91
CA ASN A 106 1.61 25.29 5.52
C ASN A 106 2.89 25.45 4.68
N ASP A 107 3.59 26.58 4.88
CA ASP A 107 4.84 26.84 4.18
C ASP A 107 5.88 25.74 4.44
N GLY A 108 6.56 25.31 3.38
CA GLY A 108 7.54 24.24 3.40
C GLY A 108 6.99 22.81 3.52
N ALA A 109 5.68 22.61 3.69
CA ALA A 109 5.09 21.28 3.66
C ALA A 109 4.88 20.78 2.22
N SER A 110 4.83 19.46 2.06
CA SER A 110 4.42 18.80 0.83
C SER A 110 3.65 17.52 1.11
N VAL A 111 2.95 17.02 0.10
CA VAL A 111 2.24 15.74 0.14
C VAL A 111 2.70 14.89 -1.02
N ARG A 112 3.20 13.68 -0.74
CA ARG A 112 3.41 12.68 -1.79
C ARG A 112 2.15 11.85 -1.93
N VAL A 113 1.57 11.87 -3.13
CA VAL A 113 0.30 11.23 -3.42
C VAL A 113 0.51 10.07 -4.36
N ARG A 114 -0.07 8.92 -4.02
CA ARG A 114 -0.06 7.72 -4.85
C ARG A 114 -1.48 7.27 -5.13
N PHE A 115 -1.79 7.07 -6.41
CA PHE A 115 -3.06 6.55 -6.91
C PHE A 115 -2.90 5.08 -7.32
N GLY A 116 -3.47 4.17 -6.54
CA GLY A 116 -3.30 2.72 -6.72
C GLY A 116 -1.82 2.34 -6.62
N ASP A 117 -1.32 1.73 -7.71
CA ASP A 117 0.06 1.30 -7.86
C ASP A 117 0.91 2.26 -8.72
N GLN A 118 0.39 3.45 -9.06
CA GLN A 118 1.13 4.46 -9.82
C GLN A 118 2.31 5.04 -9.02
N SER A 119 3.29 5.58 -9.73
CA SER A 119 4.39 6.34 -9.13
C SER A 119 3.85 7.54 -8.33
N PRO A 120 4.43 7.85 -7.15
CA PRO A 120 3.96 8.95 -6.34
C PRO A 120 4.25 10.30 -7.03
N VAL A 121 3.31 11.22 -6.92
CA VAL A 121 3.44 12.61 -7.35
C VAL A 121 3.56 13.49 -6.11
N GLU A 122 4.49 14.44 -6.11
CA GLU A 122 4.62 15.42 -5.03
C GLU A 122 3.77 16.66 -5.31
N TRP A 123 2.92 17.00 -4.35
CA TRP A 123 2.08 18.19 -4.34
C TRP A 123 2.54 19.19 -3.28
N ARG A 124 2.44 20.46 -3.61
CA ARG A 124 2.71 21.61 -2.73
C ARG A 124 1.48 22.51 -2.70
N ASP A 125 1.52 23.52 -1.83
CA ASP A 125 0.48 24.55 -1.76
C ASP A 125 0.20 25.15 -3.15
N GLY A 126 -1.09 25.26 -3.50
CA GLY A 126 -1.56 25.79 -4.79
C GLY A 126 -2.24 24.75 -5.69
N ARG A 127 -2.12 24.95 -7.01
CA ARG A 127 -2.75 24.07 -8.02
C ARG A 127 -2.00 22.74 -8.12
N ILE A 128 -2.76 21.66 -8.15
CA ILE A 128 -2.23 20.31 -8.21
C ILE A 128 -2.89 19.52 -9.35
N SER A 129 -2.14 18.56 -9.88
CA SER A 129 -2.64 17.63 -10.87
C SER A 129 -1.88 16.31 -10.83
N ALA A 130 -2.52 15.25 -11.30
CA ALA A 130 -1.89 13.97 -11.58
C ALA A 130 -2.61 13.29 -12.74
N ALA A 131 -1.87 12.59 -13.60
CA ALA A 131 -2.49 11.67 -14.54
C ALA A 131 -3.09 10.49 -13.75
N LEU A 132 -4.29 10.08 -14.12
CA LEU A 132 -4.92 8.86 -13.64
C LEU A 132 -4.84 7.85 -14.77
N GLU A 133 -3.88 6.94 -14.65
CA GLU A 133 -3.78 5.88 -15.63
C GLU A 133 -5.09 5.07 -15.68
N PRO A 134 -5.46 4.54 -16.86
CA PRO A 134 -6.45 3.48 -16.93
C PRO A 134 -6.06 2.40 -15.92
N ILE A 135 -7.02 1.68 -15.34
CA ILE A 135 -6.69 0.46 -14.58
C ILE A 135 -6.20 -0.56 -15.60
N ALA A 136 -4.94 -0.42 -15.99
CA ALA A 136 -4.22 -1.29 -16.88
C ALA A 136 -3.75 -2.45 -16.01
N GLU A 137 -4.45 -3.57 -16.21
CA GLU A 137 -4.27 -4.83 -15.50
C GLU A 137 -4.82 -4.83 -14.06
N ARG A 138 -5.75 -5.75 -13.82
CA ARG A 138 -6.32 -6.03 -12.50
C ARG A 138 -5.22 -6.62 -11.64
N SER A 139 -4.39 -5.74 -11.10
CA SER A 139 -3.22 -6.10 -10.31
C SER A 139 -3.16 -5.28 -9.04
N SER A 140 -2.51 -5.85 -8.02
CA SER A 140 -2.36 -5.24 -6.72
C SER A 140 -1.01 -5.68 -6.17
N ARG A 141 -0.28 -4.71 -5.63
CA ARG A 141 0.96 -4.96 -4.92
C ARG A 141 0.73 -5.82 -3.68
N VAL A 142 1.60 -6.79 -3.44
CA VAL A 142 1.66 -7.56 -2.19
C VAL A 142 3.06 -7.43 -1.60
N MET A 143 3.14 -6.83 -0.41
CA MET A 143 4.36 -6.77 0.38
C MET A 143 4.35 -7.87 1.43
N LEU A 144 5.30 -8.79 1.33
CA LEU A 144 5.48 -9.91 2.24
C LEU A 144 6.66 -9.60 3.16
N THR A 145 6.43 -9.56 4.46
CA THR A 145 7.47 -9.41 5.47
C THR A 145 7.65 -10.73 6.20
N MET A 146 8.81 -11.35 6.02
CA MET A 146 9.19 -12.61 6.63
C MET A 146 10.17 -12.30 7.76
N ARG A 147 9.78 -12.59 9.01
CA ARG A 147 10.59 -12.32 10.19
C ARG A 147 11.29 -13.58 10.67
N GLY A 148 12.53 -13.43 11.15
CA GLY A 148 13.26 -14.55 11.74
C GLY A 148 13.83 -15.54 10.73
N VAL A 149 14.02 -15.14 9.47
CA VAL A 149 14.61 -15.97 8.42
C VAL A 149 16.05 -16.30 8.78
N ARG A 150 16.41 -17.58 8.71
CA ARG A 150 17.76 -18.09 8.96
C ARG A 150 18.37 -18.66 7.67
N PRO A 151 19.69 -18.84 7.59
CA PRO A 151 20.32 -19.63 6.53
C PRO A 151 19.73 -21.05 6.46
N GLY A 152 19.49 -21.56 5.25
CA GLY A 152 18.83 -22.84 5.00
C GLY A 152 17.31 -22.86 5.17
N ALA A 153 16.68 -21.71 5.43
CA ALA A 153 15.22 -21.61 5.54
C ALA A 153 14.55 -21.82 4.17
N VAL A 154 13.44 -22.56 4.20
CA VAL A 154 12.50 -22.74 3.09
C VAL A 154 11.21 -22.03 3.44
N ILE A 155 10.70 -21.23 2.50
CA ILE A 155 9.46 -20.47 2.59
C ILE A 155 8.69 -20.66 1.28
N ASP A 156 7.47 -21.13 1.37
CA ASP A 156 6.52 -21.30 0.27
C ASP A 156 5.25 -20.51 0.58
N ILE A 157 4.78 -19.71 -0.37
CA ILE A 157 3.56 -18.90 -0.25
C ILE A 157 2.65 -19.24 -1.43
N ASP A 158 1.53 -19.87 -1.12
CA ASP A 158 0.50 -20.24 -2.09
C ASP A 158 -0.56 -19.14 -2.21
N LEU A 159 -1.04 -18.93 -3.43
CA LEU A 159 -2.04 -17.95 -3.79
C LEU A 159 -3.26 -18.64 -4.39
N ALA A 160 -4.45 -18.30 -3.88
CA ALA A 160 -5.71 -18.86 -4.36
C ALA A 160 -6.85 -17.84 -4.32
N ALA A 161 -7.90 -18.10 -5.09
CA ALA A 161 -9.16 -17.38 -5.06
C ALA A 161 -10.32 -18.38 -5.09
N ARG A 162 -11.46 -18.03 -4.46
CA ARG A 162 -12.63 -18.91 -4.42
C ARG A 162 -13.50 -18.78 -5.67
N ASN A 163 -13.65 -17.56 -6.19
CA ASN A 163 -14.59 -17.21 -7.24
C ASN A 163 -13.90 -16.47 -8.41
N GLY A 164 -12.72 -16.93 -8.81
CA GLY A 164 -11.94 -16.31 -9.87
C GLY A 164 -10.58 -16.97 -10.06
N GLU A 165 -9.87 -16.51 -11.08
CA GLU A 165 -8.47 -16.80 -11.32
C GLU A 165 -7.63 -15.70 -10.70
N VAL A 166 -6.54 -16.08 -10.06
CA VAL A 166 -5.57 -15.17 -9.50
C VAL A 166 -4.17 -15.73 -9.77
N ALA A 167 -3.23 -14.85 -10.13
CA ALA A 167 -1.86 -15.23 -10.44
C ALA A 167 -0.85 -14.22 -9.90
N TRP A 168 0.29 -14.68 -9.38
CA TRP A 168 1.46 -13.83 -9.19
C TRP A 168 1.94 -13.30 -10.54
N THR A 169 2.32 -12.03 -10.58
CA THR A 169 2.90 -11.36 -11.76
C THR A 169 4.17 -10.61 -11.37
N LEU A 170 4.95 -10.24 -12.38
CA LEU A 170 6.18 -9.46 -12.17
C LEU A 170 5.90 -7.98 -11.86
N GLY A 171 4.65 -7.56 -12.02
CA GLY A 171 4.25 -6.17 -11.98
C GLY A 171 3.21 -5.88 -13.06
N PRO A 172 2.55 -4.72 -12.98
CA PRO A 172 1.75 -4.19 -14.09
C PRO A 172 2.61 -3.90 -15.32
N THR A 173 2.01 -3.82 -16.51
CA THR A 173 2.72 -3.49 -17.77
C THR A 173 2.98 -1.99 -18.01
N PHE A 174 2.64 -1.08 -17.09
CA PHE A 174 2.86 0.36 -17.27
C PHE A 174 4.29 0.81 -16.90
N ALA A 175 4.70 1.97 -17.43
CA ALA A 175 6.04 2.51 -17.23
C ALA A 175 6.28 2.86 -15.74
N ASP A 176 7.50 2.65 -15.26
CA ASP A 176 7.98 2.97 -13.89
C ASP A 176 7.54 2.07 -12.73
N THR A 177 6.92 0.91 -12.97
CA THR A 177 6.69 -0.06 -11.88
C THR A 177 7.99 -0.72 -11.44
N GLN A 178 8.31 -0.66 -10.16
CA GLN A 178 9.28 -1.57 -9.57
C GLN A 178 8.75 -2.99 -9.79
N GLY A 179 9.54 -3.84 -10.45
CA GLY A 179 9.18 -5.26 -10.59
C GLY A 179 9.15 -5.97 -9.24
N MET A 180 9.11 -7.29 -9.27
CA MET A 180 9.27 -8.07 -8.04
C MET A 180 10.65 -7.82 -7.41
N GLU A 181 10.67 -7.48 -6.12
CA GLU A 181 11.89 -7.11 -5.38
C GLU A 181 12.02 -7.97 -4.13
N VAL A 182 13.25 -8.35 -3.78
CA VAL A 182 13.55 -9.05 -2.52
C VAL A 182 14.66 -8.29 -1.80
N THR A 183 14.38 -7.86 -0.57
CA THR A 183 15.31 -7.13 0.28
C THR A 183 15.45 -7.81 1.63
N SER A 184 16.55 -7.56 2.34
CA SER A 184 16.77 -8.09 3.69
C SER A 184 17.38 -7.04 4.61
N THR A 185 17.05 -7.09 5.89
CA THR A 185 17.73 -6.30 6.92
C THR A 185 19.14 -6.84 7.16
N GLY A 186 20.16 -5.98 7.10
CA GLY A 186 21.55 -6.33 7.39
C GLY A 186 22.37 -6.69 6.15
N ALA A 187 23.32 -7.61 6.29
CA ALA A 187 24.15 -8.10 5.18
C ALA A 187 23.31 -8.84 4.12
N GLY A 188 23.84 -8.94 2.89
CA GLY A 188 23.14 -9.51 1.74
C GLY A 188 22.47 -10.86 2.03
N LEU A 189 21.22 -11.01 1.58
CA LEU A 189 20.41 -12.22 1.73
C LEU A 189 21.04 -13.38 0.94
N PRO A 190 21.53 -14.45 1.58
CA PRO A 190 22.09 -15.57 0.86
C PRO A 190 20.95 -16.40 0.26
N LEU A 191 20.38 -15.98 -0.86
CA LEU A 191 19.34 -16.74 -1.57
C LEU A 191 19.99 -17.86 -2.38
N SER A 192 19.51 -19.09 -2.20
CA SER A 192 19.85 -20.21 -3.08
C SER A 192 18.78 -20.45 -4.15
N LEU A 193 17.52 -20.10 -3.86
CA LEU A 193 16.42 -20.14 -4.80
C LEU A 193 15.44 -19.01 -4.52
N PHE A 194 15.02 -18.36 -5.60
CA PHE A 194 13.80 -17.59 -5.63
C PHE A 194 13.04 -17.97 -6.88
N SER A 195 11.80 -18.46 -6.73
CA SER A 195 10.96 -18.84 -7.86
C SER A 195 9.55 -18.30 -7.69
N CYS A 196 9.02 -17.73 -8.77
CA CYS A 196 7.66 -17.24 -8.85
C CYS A 196 6.93 -18.00 -9.95
N THR A 197 5.84 -18.65 -9.58
CA THR A 197 4.87 -19.29 -10.48
C THR A 197 3.51 -18.63 -10.25
N PRO A 198 2.53 -18.80 -11.16
CA PRO A 198 1.21 -18.16 -10.99
C PRO A 198 0.57 -18.36 -9.61
N HIS A 199 0.72 -19.54 -9.00
CA HIS A 199 0.04 -19.84 -7.73
C HIS A 199 0.98 -20.02 -6.54
N ARG A 200 2.30 -19.86 -6.74
CA ARG A 200 3.29 -20.08 -5.68
C ARG A 200 4.52 -19.19 -5.82
N LEU A 201 4.85 -18.50 -4.74
CA LEU A 201 6.17 -17.92 -4.49
C LEU A 201 6.96 -18.87 -3.60
N LYS A 202 8.22 -19.14 -3.95
CA LYS A 202 9.13 -19.94 -3.13
C LYS A 202 10.46 -19.24 -2.98
N LEU A 203 10.93 -19.20 -1.73
CA LEU A 203 12.19 -18.62 -1.33
C LEU A 203 12.96 -19.66 -0.52
N VAL A 204 14.22 -19.89 -0.89
CA VAL A 204 15.15 -20.74 -0.14
C VAL A 204 16.42 -19.96 0.10
N THR A 205 16.84 -19.88 1.36
CA THR A 205 18.14 -19.33 1.71
C THR A 205 19.21 -20.42 1.67
N GLN A 206 20.43 -20.05 1.31
CA GLN A 206 21.58 -20.94 1.30
C GLN A 206 21.90 -21.38 2.73
N GLY A 207 22.18 -22.67 2.92
CA GLY A 207 22.67 -23.18 4.19
C GLY A 207 24.04 -22.56 4.51
N SER A 208 24.23 -22.14 5.75
CA SER A 208 25.53 -21.67 6.24
C SER A 208 25.65 -21.95 7.74
N ASN A 209 26.86 -21.84 8.28
CA ASN A 209 27.09 -21.93 9.73
C ASN A 209 26.66 -20.65 10.48
N ASP A 210 26.21 -19.62 9.76
CA ASP A 210 25.63 -18.43 10.36
C ASP A 210 24.28 -18.77 11.01
N THR A 211 24.07 -18.25 12.21
CA THR A 211 22.85 -18.46 13.00
C THR A 211 22.04 -17.18 13.16
N GLU A 212 22.49 -16.08 12.57
CA GLU A 212 21.80 -14.80 12.61
C GLU A 212 20.41 -14.90 11.95
N ARG A 213 19.46 -14.22 12.58
CA ARG A 213 18.10 -14.05 12.06
C ARG A 213 18.05 -12.75 11.28
N ARG A 214 17.35 -12.80 10.15
CA ARG A 214 17.15 -11.64 9.27
C ARG A 214 15.69 -11.50 8.95
N ASP A 215 15.26 -10.26 8.76
CA ASP A 215 13.95 -9.98 8.21
C ASP A 215 14.11 -9.81 6.70
N VAL A 216 13.24 -10.47 5.95
CA VAL A 216 13.20 -10.44 4.48
C VAL A 216 11.90 -9.79 4.07
N THR A 217 11.98 -8.83 3.15
CA THR A 217 10.81 -8.23 2.53
C THR A 217 10.78 -8.62 1.06
N VAL A 218 9.64 -9.16 0.61
CA VAL A 218 9.38 -9.43 -0.81
C VAL A 218 8.27 -8.51 -1.26
N LEU A 219 8.56 -7.67 -2.26
CA LEU A 219 7.57 -6.92 -3.01
C LEU A 219 7.18 -7.77 -4.23
N ALA A 220 5.92 -8.14 -4.33
CA ALA A 220 5.36 -8.89 -5.46
C ALA A 220 4.04 -8.27 -5.92
N TYR A 221 3.46 -8.82 -6.98
CA TYR A 221 2.17 -8.39 -7.51
C TYR A 221 1.27 -9.58 -7.75
N VAL A 222 -0.02 -9.42 -7.49
CA VAL A 222 -1.05 -10.37 -7.88
C VAL A 222 -1.89 -9.76 -8.99
N SER A 223 -2.36 -10.59 -9.91
CA SER A 223 -3.37 -10.22 -10.90
C SER A 223 -4.60 -11.12 -10.79
N TRP A 224 -5.77 -10.67 -11.23
CA TRP A 224 -7.01 -11.45 -11.10
C TRP A 224 -8.08 -11.25 -12.17
N ILE A 225 -8.94 -12.25 -12.31
CA ILE A 225 -10.16 -12.26 -13.14
C ILE A 225 -11.25 -13.05 -12.40
N PRO A 226 -12.53 -12.62 -12.35
CA PRO A 226 -13.11 -11.42 -12.95
C PRO A 226 -12.82 -10.14 -12.15
N ALA A 227 -13.16 -8.96 -12.70
CA ALA A 227 -13.00 -7.66 -12.01
C ALA A 227 -13.71 -7.62 -10.66
N SER A 228 -14.81 -8.36 -10.54
CA SER A 228 -15.62 -8.46 -9.33
C SER A 228 -15.00 -9.37 -8.26
N LEU A 229 -13.80 -9.92 -8.48
CA LEU A 229 -13.10 -10.64 -7.41
C LEU A 229 -12.61 -9.64 -6.36
N GLU A 230 -13.16 -9.75 -5.16
CA GLU A 230 -12.82 -8.85 -4.04
C GLU A 230 -11.77 -9.46 -3.10
N LEU A 231 -11.57 -10.78 -3.17
CA LEU A 231 -10.84 -11.55 -2.17
C LEU A 231 -9.86 -12.53 -2.80
N ILE A 232 -8.64 -12.54 -2.26
CA ILE A 232 -7.63 -13.57 -2.47
C ILE A 232 -7.32 -14.27 -1.16
N HIS A 233 -6.64 -15.40 -1.26
CA HIS A 233 -6.23 -16.20 -0.13
C HIS A 233 -4.75 -16.47 -0.24
N LEU A 234 -4.02 -16.20 0.84
CA LEU A 234 -2.61 -16.55 0.97
C LEU A 234 -2.46 -17.63 2.03
N ARG A 235 -1.63 -18.63 1.74
CA ARG A 235 -1.20 -19.65 2.69
C ARG A 235 0.32 -19.67 2.68
N ALA A 236 0.93 -19.75 3.85
CA ALA A 236 2.38 -19.86 3.96
C ALA A 236 2.78 -21.18 4.64
N ASP A 237 3.75 -21.86 4.04
CA ASP A 237 4.49 -22.96 4.63
C ASP A 237 5.93 -22.52 4.80
N SER A 238 6.43 -22.50 6.03
CA SER A 238 7.73 -21.92 6.36
C SER A 238 8.49 -22.79 7.35
N SER A 239 9.82 -22.65 7.32
CA SER A 239 10.68 -23.24 8.32
C SER A 239 10.34 -22.74 9.73
N ALA A 240 10.58 -23.58 10.74
CA ALA A 240 10.22 -23.25 12.12
C ALA A 240 10.84 -21.93 12.60
N GLY A 241 10.00 -21.08 13.20
CA GLY A 241 10.41 -19.77 13.73
C GLY A 241 10.48 -18.65 12.68
N VAL A 242 9.92 -18.85 11.48
CA VAL A 242 9.70 -17.81 10.48
C VAL A 242 8.24 -17.38 10.47
N ASP A 243 7.99 -16.13 10.86
CA ASP A 243 6.65 -15.53 10.79
C ASP A 243 6.51 -14.75 9.49
N ILE A 244 5.34 -14.85 8.84
CA ILE A 244 5.09 -14.20 7.56
C ILE A 244 3.89 -13.28 7.69
N TYR A 245 4.07 -12.03 7.26
CA TYR A 245 3.03 -11.01 7.21
C TYR A 245 2.86 -10.57 5.77
N ALA A 246 1.61 -10.42 5.32
CA ALA A 246 1.30 -9.91 3.99
C ALA A 246 0.50 -8.61 4.10
N GLN A 247 0.86 -7.65 3.26
CA GLN A 247 0.12 -6.42 3.02
C GLN A 247 -0.26 -6.37 1.55
N VAL A 248 -1.56 -6.40 1.26
CA VAL A 248 -2.11 -6.31 -0.10
C VAL A 248 -2.58 -4.87 -0.34
N GLY A 249 -2.07 -4.24 -1.40
CA GLY A 249 -2.22 -2.81 -1.68
C GLY A 249 -1.76 -1.95 -0.50
N ASN A 250 -2.66 -1.08 -0.04
CA ASN A 250 -2.41 -0.13 1.06
C ASN A 250 -3.01 -0.57 2.40
N ARG A 251 -3.35 -1.86 2.54
CA ARG A 251 -3.99 -2.41 3.74
C ARG A 251 -2.96 -2.71 4.84
N GLN A 252 -3.43 -2.83 6.08
CA GLN A 252 -2.55 -3.22 7.19
C GLN A 252 -1.97 -4.64 6.96
N PRO A 253 -0.69 -4.87 7.29
CA PRO A 253 -0.11 -6.21 7.26
C PRO A 253 -0.86 -7.18 8.17
N GLN A 254 -1.13 -8.39 7.67
CA GLN A 254 -1.76 -9.48 8.44
C GLN A 254 -0.90 -10.73 8.39
N PHE A 255 -0.91 -11.51 9.48
CA PHE A 255 -0.18 -12.76 9.57
C PHE A 255 -0.72 -13.80 8.57
N VAL A 256 0.16 -14.45 7.81
CA VAL A 256 -0.17 -15.51 6.85
C VAL A 256 0.12 -16.86 7.50
N SER A 257 -0.93 -17.63 7.78
CA SER A 257 -0.81 -18.93 8.44
C SER A 257 -0.60 -20.09 7.45
N GLN A 258 -0.42 -21.29 7.99
CA GLN A 258 -0.46 -22.57 7.24
C GLN A 258 -1.85 -22.92 6.69
N THR A 259 -2.87 -22.15 7.06
CA THR A 259 -4.19 -22.21 6.46
C THR A 259 -4.45 -20.95 5.63
N PHE A 260 -5.32 -21.06 4.63
CA PHE A 260 -5.65 -19.93 3.76
C PHE A 260 -6.21 -18.76 4.57
N THR A 261 -5.46 -17.67 4.56
CA THR A 261 -5.81 -16.40 5.19
C THR A 261 -6.36 -15.47 4.12
N LEU A 262 -7.48 -14.81 4.42
CA LEU A 262 -8.21 -13.95 3.49
C LEU A 262 -7.59 -12.56 3.41
N PHE A 263 -7.38 -12.08 2.19
CA PHE A 263 -6.98 -10.72 1.90
C PHE A 263 -7.94 -10.14 0.88
N ALA A 264 -8.31 -8.88 1.08
CA ALA A 264 -9.09 -8.17 0.09
C ALA A 264 -8.16 -7.39 -0.85
N LEU A 265 -8.58 -7.31 -2.11
CA LEU A 265 -7.82 -6.71 -3.22
C LEU A 265 -7.90 -5.18 -3.23
#